data_AF-A0A931KJC5-F1
#
_entry.id   AF-A0A931KJC5-F1
#
_cell.length_a   1.000
_cell.length_b   1.000
_cell.length_c   1.000
_cell.angle_alpha   90.00
_cell.angle_beta   90.00
_cell.angle_gamma   90.00
#
_symmetry.space_group_name_H-M   'P 1'
#
loop_
_entity.id
_entity.type
_entity.pdbx_description
1 polymer ?
#
loop_
_entity_poly.entity_id
_entity_poly.type
_entity_poly.pdbx_seq_one_letter_code
_entity_poly.pdbx_strand_id
1 'polypeptide(L)' 'MKQEIKSGKEVLDTFMTSLKENEDLDTQTVNAVTDLYENNKLTKTNLINALSDLRDKHETE' A
#
# COMPACT_ATOMS: atom_id res chain seq x y z
N MET A 1 26.35 9.43 -17.13
CA MET A 1 25.43 9.28 -15.98
C MET A 1 25.54 7.85 -15.49
N LYS A 2 25.98 7.60 -14.25
CA LYS A 2 25.91 6.26 -13.68
C LYS A 2 24.44 6.00 -13.37
N GLN A 3 23.81 5.06 -14.07
CA GLN A 3 22.53 4.52 -13.62
C GLN A 3 22.82 3.71 -12.37
N GLU A 4 22.46 4.26 -11.21
CA GLU A 4 22.55 3.55 -9.95
C GLU A 4 21.52 2.42 -9.97
N ILE A 5 21.98 1.18 -9.81
CA ILE A 5 21.10 0.03 -9.75
C ILE A 5 20.38 0.09 -8.41
N LYS A 6 19.08 0.38 -8.44
CA LYS A 6 18.23 0.36 -7.24
C LYS A 6 18.00 -1.08 -6.79
N SER A 7 17.99 -1.30 -5.48
CA SER A 7 17.53 -2.55 -4.89
C SER A 7 16.02 -2.72 -5.05
N GLY A 8 15.56 -3.97 -4.98
CA GLY A 8 14.11 -4.26 -5.00
C GLY A 8 13.36 -3.56 -3.87
N LYS A 9 13.98 -3.41 -2.70
CA LYS A 9 13.40 -2.66 -1.57
C LYS A 9 13.24 -1.18 -1.91
N GLU A 10 14.26 -0.54 -2.48
CA GLU A 10 14.16 0.88 -2.86
C GLU A 10 13.08 1.13 -3.93
N VAL A 11 12.91 0.18 -4.86
CA VAL A 11 11.81 0.24 -5.84
C VAL A 11 10.45 0.15 -5.16
N LEU A 12 10.28 -0.76 -4.21
CA LEU A 12 9.03 -0.93 -3.46
C LEU A 12 8.74 0.25 -2.52
N ASP A 13 9.76 0.76 -1.82
CA ASP A 13 9.63 1.95 -0.97
C ASP A 13 9.18 3.16 -1.80
N THR A 14 9.82 3.40 -2.95
CA THR A 14 9.44 4.49 -3.86
C THR A 14 8.00 4.35 -4.35
N PHE A 15 7.59 3.13 -4.69
CA PHE A 15 6.22 2.85 -5.12
C PHE A 15 5.22 3.17 -4.00
N MET A 16 5.46 2.71 -2.77
CA MET A 16 4.56 2.95 -1.63
C MET A 16 4.49 4.45 -1.27
N THR A 17 5.59 5.19 -1.36
CA THR A 17 5.60 6.66 -1.24
C THR A 17 4.73 7.30 -2.31
N SER A 18 4.86 6.87 -3.58
CA SER A 18 4.06 7.43 -4.67
C SER A 18 2.55 7.19 -4.53
N LEU A 19 2.14 6.11 -3.85
CA LEU A 19 0.74 5.87 -3.51
C LEU A 19 0.23 6.87 -2.47
N LYS A 20 1.03 7.18 -1.44
CA LYS A 20 0.68 8.13 -0.38
C LYS A 20 0.59 9.58 -0.87
N GLU A 21 1.36 9.93 -1.90
CA GLU A 21 1.40 11.27 -2.48
C GLU A 21 0.31 11.51 -3.54
N ASN A 22 -0.42 10.46 -3.95
CA ASN A 22 -1.44 10.57 -4.98
C ASN A 22 -2.82 10.90 -4.38
N GLU A 23 -3.24 12.15 -4.54
CA GLU A 23 -4.51 12.69 -4.03
C GLU A 23 -5.76 12.12 -4.73
N ASP A 24 -5.62 11.51 -5.92
CA ASP A 24 -6.74 10.89 -6.65
C ASP A 24 -7.10 9.49 -6.12
N LEU A 25 -6.25 8.92 -5.25
CA LEU A 25 -6.48 7.61 -4.66
C LEU A 25 -7.27 7.73 -3.35
N ASP A 26 -8.12 6.74 -3.09
CA ASP A 26 -8.82 6.64 -1.82
C ASP A 26 -7.81 6.45 -0.66
N THR A 27 -7.76 7.44 0.23
CA THR A 27 -6.82 7.51 1.35
C THR A 27 -6.91 6.28 2.25
N GLN A 28 -8.11 5.74 2.48
CA GLN A 28 -8.27 4.58 3.37
C GLN A 28 -7.70 3.31 2.74
N THR A 29 -7.93 3.11 1.45
CA THR A 29 -7.36 2.01 0.66
C THR A 29 -5.84 2.11 0.59
N VAL A 30 -5.30 3.30 0.33
CA VAL A 30 -3.84 3.54 0.32
C VAL A 30 -3.23 3.19 1.67
N ASN A 31 -3.81 3.69 2.76
CA ASN A 31 -3.31 3.43 4.11
C ASN A 31 -3.31 1.94 4.43
N ALA A 32 -4.39 1.20 4.12
CA ALA A 32 -4.45 -0.24 4.37
C ALA A 32 -3.34 -1.02 3.62
N VAL A 33 -3.02 -0.64 2.38
CA VAL A 33 -1.95 -1.28 1.61
C VAL A 33 -0.57 -0.91 2.18
N THR A 34 -0.34 0.37 2.48
CA THR A 34 0.97 0.83 2.96
C THR A 34 1.29 0.35 4.36
N ASP A 35 0.29 0.26 5.25
CA ASP A 35 0.46 -0.26 6.60
C ASP A 35 0.90 -1.72 6.58
N LEU A 36 0.32 -2.52 5.69
CA LEU A 36 0.74 -3.91 5.49
C LEU A 36 2.19 -3.99 5.00
N TYR A 37 2.60 -3.10 4.11
CA TYR A 37 3.99 -3.05 3.63
C TYR A 37 4.98 -2.70 4.74
N GLU A 38 4.73 -1.60 5.47
CA GLU A 38 5.60 -1.10 6.53
C GLU A 38 5.76 -2.10 7.68
N ASN A 39 4.70 -2.87 7.95
CA ASN A 39 4.71 -3.90 8.99
C ASN A 39 5.23 -5.27 8.52
N ASN A 40 5.77 -5.39 7.30
CA ASN A 40 6.18 -6.66 6.68
C ASN A 40 5.05 -7.72 6.64
N LYS A 41 3.81 -7.27 6.53
CA LYS A 41 2.58 -8.07 6.52
C LYS A 41 1.88 -8.08 5.17
N LEU A 42 2.45 -7.48 4.13
CA LEU A 42 1.89 -7.44 2.78
C LEU A 42 1.92 -8.82 2.12
N THR A 43 0.98 -9.66 2.51
CA THR A 43 0.70 -10.98 1.93
C THR A 43 -0.66 -10.94 1.26
N LYS A 44 -0.90 -11.88 0.34
CA LYS A 44 -2.20 -12.03 -0.33
C LYS A 44 -3.36 -12.09 0.68
N THR A 45 -3.23 -12.91 1.72
CA THR A 45 -4.28 -13.09 2.73
C THR A 45 -4.54 -11.81 3.49
N ASN A 46 -3.49 -11.14 3.99
CA ASN A 46 -3.65 -9.92 4.77
C ASN A 46 -4.21 -8.77 3.92
N LEU A 47 -3.82 -8.68 2.65
CA LEU A 47 -4.36 -7.69 1.72
C LEU A 47 -5.86 -7.91 1.49
N ILE A 48 -6.27 -9.15 1.18
CA ILE A 48 -7.68 -9.49 0.97
C ILE A 48 -8.50 -9.18 2.22
N ASN A 49 -8.00 -9.53 3.41
CA ASN A 49 -8.69 -9.26 4.66
C ASN A 49 -8.85 -7.76 4.90
N ALA A 50 -7.76 -6.98 4.80
CA ALA A 50 -7.81 -5.54 5.04
C ALA A 50 -8.77 -4.81 4.08
N LEU A 51 -8.78 -5.19 2.80
CA LEU A 51 -9.67 -4.59 1.81
C LEU A 51 -11.14 -5.05 2.00
N SER A 52 -11.36 -6.28 2.45
CA SER A 52 -12.71 -6.76 2.77
C SER A 52 -13.25 -6.04 4.01
N ASP A 53 -12.45 -5.92 5.06
CA ASP A 53 -12.82 -5.18 6.28
C ASP A 53 -13.13 -3.71 5.97
N LEU A 54 -12.39 -3.08 5.04
CA LEU A 54 -12.69 -1.73 4.57
C LEU A 54 -14.03 -1.66 3.85
N ARG A 55 -14.27 -2.54 2.88
CA ARG A 55 -15.54 -2.58 2.14
C ARG A 55 -16.73 -2.79 3.08
N ASP A 56 -16.62 -3.74 4.00
CA ASP A 56 -17.73 -4.12 4.88
C ASP A 56 -18.05 -3.00 5.90
N LYS A 57 -17.04 -2.20 6.31
CA LYS A 57 -17.25 -0.96 7.10
C LYS A 57 -18.01 0.10 6.30
N HIS A 58 -17.70 0.28 5.02
CA HIS A 58 -18.42 1.20 4.13
C HIS A 58 -19.87 0.77 3.87
N GLU A 59 -20.19 -0.52 3.94
CA GLU A 59 -21.56 -1.02 3.79
C GLU A 59 -22.43 -0.86 5.05
N THR A 60 -21.81 -0.58 6.21
CA THR A 60 -22.51 -0.43 7.50
C THR A 60 -22.68 1.02 7.97
N GLU A 61 -22.17 1.99 7.21
CA GLU A 61 -22.38 3.44 7.39
C GLU A 61 -23.51 3.96 6.48
#